data_AF-A0A7C7T741-F1
#
_entry.id   AF-A0A7C7T741-F1
#
_cell.length_a   1.000
_cell.length_b   1.000
_cell.length_c   1.000
_cell.angle_alpha   90.00
_cell.angle_beta   90.00
_cell.angle_gamma   90.00
#
_symmetry.space_group_name_H-M   'P 1'
#
loop_
_entity.id
_entity.type
_entity.pdbx_description
1 polymer ?
#
loop_
_entity_poly.entity_id
_entity_poly.type
_entity_poly.pdbx_seq_one_letter_code
_entity_poly.pdbx_strand_id
1 'polypeptide(L)'
;MVTAVHGGALYLNRPRIMRMTEIPKPQQFTNIGQHSLVPTQSLVLMNDEFVAEQAEHFARRVVSQAGADREAQVAWAMRIALGRGPPDESRITQAVVFLESQRQRMIDEGSSPDAATDKALADFCRVLINLSEFVYVD
;
A
#
# COMPACT_ATOMS: atom_id res chain seq x y z
N MET A 1 56.12 -18.38 38.32
CA MET A 1 55.71 -18.96 39.61
C MET A 1 55.14 -17.84 40.46
N VAL A 2 53.82 -17.87 40.63
CA VAL A 2 52.85 -17.13 41.46
C VAL A 2 53.34 -16.09 42.49
N THR A 3 52.71 -14.90 42.50
CA THR A 3 52.13 -14.13 43.66
C THR A 3 51.80 -12.71 43.19
N ALA A 4 50.82 -11.93 43.67
CA ALA A 4 49.60 -12.11 44.45
C ALA A 4 48.83 -10.76 44.34
N VAL A 5 47.51 -10.85 44.19
CA VAL A 5 46.53 -9.74 44.31
C VAL A 5 46.45 -9.30 45.78
N HIS A 6 46.40 -8.01 46.12
CA HIS A 6 45.79 -7.49 47.37
C HIS A 6 45.43 -5.99 47.28
N GLY A 7 44.21 -5.67 47.72
CA GLY A 7 43.77 -4.36 48.24
C GLY A 7 43.14 -3.41 47.21
N GLY A 8 41.88 -2.97 47.30
CA GLY A 8 41.00 -2.83 48.45
C GLY A 8 40.71 -1.35 48.76
N ALA A 9 39.73 -0.80 48.04
CA ALA A 9 38.73 0.20 48.44
C ALA A 9 39.09 1.64 48.92
N LEU A 10 38.22 2.56 48.49
CA LEU A 10 37.76 3.82 49.11
C LEU A 10 38.62 5.10 48.93
N TYR A 11 38.12 6.12 48.21
CA TYR A 11 37.18 7.13 48.76
C TYR A 11 36.81 8.27 47.77
N LEU A 12 35.50 8.53 47.69
CA LEU A 12 34.75 9.82 47.64
C LEU A 12 34.83 10.82 46.44
N ASN A 13 33.65 10.98 45.84
CA ASN A 13 32.83 12.23 45.88
C ASN A 13 33.15 13.37 44.90
N ARG A 14 32.27 13.58 43.90
CA ARG A 14 31.63 14.89 43.62
C ARG A 14 30.29 14.74 42.86
N PRO A 15 29.31 15.66 43.05
CA PRO A 15 27.89 15.49 42.68
C PRO A 15 27.46 16.20 41.37
N ARG A 16 26.23 15.89 40.92
CA ARG A 16 25.45 16.52 39.81
C ARG A 16 25.18 18.03 40.03
N ILE A 17 24.71 18.69 38.94
CA ILE A 17 23.99 20.01 38.82
C ILE A 17 24.91 21.11 38.22
N MET A 18 24.62 21.95 37.20
CA MET A 18 23.39 22.53 36.59
C MET A 18 23.67 23.14 35.19
N ARG A 19 22.64 23.13 34.33
CA ARG A 19 22.10 24.16 33.39
C ARG A 19 22.84 25.49 33.19
N MET A 20 22.72 26.09 31.99
CA MET A 20 21.73 27.14 31.63
C MET A 20 22.03 27.69 30.20
N THR A 21 21.24 27.35 29.18
CA THR A 21 20.17 28.14 28.52
C THR A 21 20.60 29.43 27.79
N GLU A 22 20.38 29.40 26.46
CA GLU A 22 19.79 30.43 25.61
C GLU A 22 20.51 31.77 25.36
N ILE A 23 21.00 31.96 24.12
CA ILE A 23 20.64 33.12 23.26
C ILE A 23 20.53 32.65 21.78
N PRO A 24 19.43 32.90 21.05
CA PRO A 24 19.20 32.47 19.66
C PRO A 24 19.45 33.57 18.59
N LYS A 25 19.67 33.14 17.32
CA LYS A 25 19.24 33.70 15.99
C LYS A 25 20.38 33.83 14.93
N PRO A 26 20.08 33.88 13.60
CA PRO A 26 18.79 33.72 12.91
C PRO A 26 18.77 32.55 11.90
N GLN A 27 17.54 32.19 11.50
CA GLN A 27 17.20 31.11 10.58
C GLN A 27 17.72 31.36 9.15
N GLN A 28 18.35 30.36 8.54
CA GLN A 28 18.38 30.21 7.09
C GLN A 28 17.67 28.90 6.74
N PHE A 29 16.46 29.03 6.23
CA PHE A 29 15.72 27.95 5.59
C PHE A 29 16.29 27.75 4.19
N THR A 30 16.91 26.60 3.93
CA THR A 30 16.98 25.98 2.59
C THR A 30 17.35 24.49 2.73
N ASN A 31 16.37 23.61 2.46
CA ASN A 31 16.41 22.43 1.58
C ASN A 31 17.77 21.70 1.43
N ILE A 32 17.96 20.38 1.64
CA ILE A 32 17.28 19.20 1.07
C ILE A 32 17.72 17.94 1.85
N GLY A 33 16.85 16.94 1.89
CA GLY A 33 16.88 15.81 2.83
C GLY A 33 17.98 14.77 2.67
N GLN A 34 18.03 13.88 3.67
CA GLN A 34 18.61 12.54 3.63
C GLN A 34 17.88 11.67 4.66
N HIS A 35 16.63 11.32 4.40
CA HIS A 35 15.95 10.28 5.17
C HIS A 35 15.21 9.36 4.21
N SER A 36 15.92 8.42 3.61
CA SER A 36 15.27 7.18 3.18
C SER A 36 16.32 6.15 2.84
N LEU A 37 16.68 5.27 3.79
CA LEU A 37 17.27 3.97 3.47
C LEU A 37 16.84 2.94 4.54
N VAL A 38 16.04 1.96 4.08
CA VAL A 38 15.67 0.65 4.69
C VAL A 38 14.37 0.63 5.53
N PRO A 39 13.35 -0.24 5.23
CA PRO A 39 13.46 -1.55 4.57
C PRO A 39 12.56 -1.74 3.34
N THR A 40 13.18 -2.05 2.21
CA THR A 40 12.52 -2.43 0.94
C THR A 40 11.67 -3.69 1.07
N GLN A 41 11.95 -4.58 2.03
CA GLN A 41 11.17 -5.83 2.19
C GLN A 41 9.82 -5.61 2.87
N SER A 42 9.75 -4.75 3.90
CA SER A 42 8.46 -4.36 4.48
C SER A 42 7.65 -3.52 3.53
N LEU A 43 8.29 -2.63 2.74
CA LEU A 43 7.59 -1.81 1.75
C LEU A 43 7.01 -2.62 0.60
N VAL A 44 7.68 -3.64 0.07
CA VAL A 44 7.12 -4.47 -1.02
C VAL A 44 5.96 -5.32 -0.51
N LEU A 45 6.12 -5.99 0.64
CA LEU A 45 5.04 -6.78 1.23
C LEU A 45 3.87 -5.90 1.65
N MET A 46 4.14 -4.75 2.28
CA MET A 46 3.12 -3.79 2.65
C MET A 46 2.47 -3.19 1.41
N ASN A 47 3.19 -2.94 0.31
CA ASN A 47 2.57 -2.53 -0.95
C ASN A 47 1.67 -3.65 -1.52
N ASP A 48 2.10 -4.92 -1.50
CA ASP A 48 1.29 -6.01 -2.04
C ASP A 48 0.06 -6.34 -1.19
N GLU A 49 0.21 -6.43 0.14
CA GLU A 49 -0.89 -6.69 1.08
C GLU A 49 -1.84 -5.50 1.16
N PHE A 50 -1.32 -4.27 1.29
CA PHE A 50 -2.14 -3.07 1.30
C PHE A 50 -2.91 -2.92 -0.01
N VAL A 51 -2.26 -3.13 -1.17
CA VAL A 51 -2.95 -3.03 -2.46
C VAL A 51 -4.00 -4.13 -2.62
N ALA A 52 -3.76 -5.35 -2.12
CA ALA A 52 -4.76 -6.40 -2.10
C ALA A 52 -5.97 -6.02 -1.23
N GLU A 53 -5.75 -5.53 0.00
CA GLU A 53 -6.81 -5.05 0.88
C GLU A 53 -7.59 -3.89 0.26
N GLN A 54 -6.89 -2.90 -0.31
CA GLN A 54 -7.53 -1.78 -1.00
C GLN A 54 -8.34 -2.25 -2.21
N ALA A 55 -7.86 -3.25 -2.96
CA ALA A 55 -8.57 -3.81 -4.09
C ALA A 55 -9.88 -4.51 -3.66
N GLU A 56 -9.88 -5.22 -2.53
CA GLU A 56 -11.11 -5.80 -1.98
C GLU A 56 -12.09 -4.72 -1.52
N HIS A 57 -11.62 -3.69 -0.82
CA HIS A 57 -12.46 -2.56 -0.42
C HIS A 57 -13.04 -1.83 -1.63
N PHE A 58 -12.23 -1.70 -2.68
CA PHE A 58 -12.65 -1.09 -3.93
C PHE A 58 -13.72 -1.94 -4.62
N ALA A 59 -13.53 -3.26 -4.72
CA ALA A 59 -14.53 -4.17 -5.28
C ALA A 59 -15.86 -4.11 -4.52
N ARG A 60 -15.82 -4.12 -3.18
CA ARG A 60 -17.01 -3.94 -2.33
C ARG A 60 -17.75 -2.63 -2.63
N ARG A 61 -17.00 -1.55 -2.80
CA ARG A 61 -17.56 -0.24 -3.17
C ARG A 61 -18.20 -0.29 -4.57
N VAL A 62 -17.57 -0.94 -5.55
CA VAL A 62 -18.12 -1.09 -6.90
C VAL A 62 -19.45 -1.86 -6.86
N VAL A 63 -19.51 -2.98 -6.15
CA VAL A 63 -20.76 -3.76 -5.98
C VAL A 63 -21.85 -2.91 -5.33
N SER A 64 -21.52 -2.11 -4.31
CA SER A 64 -22.51 -1.25 -3.64
C SER A 64 -23.12 -0.17 -4.54
N GLN A 65 -22.38 0.26 -5.58
CA GLN A 65 -22.81 1.34 -6.49
C GLN A 65 -23.44 0.82 -7.79
N ALA A 66 -22.92 -0.29 -8.31
CA ALA A 66 -23.30 -0.84 -9.61
C ALA A 66 -24.25 -2.05 -9.52
N GLY A 67 -24.44 -2.62 -8.32
CA GLY A 67 -25.23 -3.84 -8.14
C GLY A 67 -24.56 -5.06 -8.78
N ALA A 68 -25.36 -5.94 -9.37
CA ALA A 68 -24.91 -7.21 -9.96
C ALA A 68 -24.59 -7.15 -11.47
N ASP A 69 -24.81 -6.00 -12.12
CA ASP A 69 -24.52 -5.84 -13.55
C ASP A 69 -23.01 -5.69 -13.77
N ARG A 70 -22.43 -6.62 -14.54
CA ARG A 70 -20.99 -6.68 -14.77
C ARG A 70 -20.47 -5.52 -15.61
N GLU A 71 -21.22 -5.09 -16.61
CA GLU A 71 -20.82 -3.95 -17.45
C GLU A 71 -20.85 -2.66 -16.63
N ALA A 72 -21.89 -2.49 -15.81
CA ALA A 72 -21.97 -1.38 -14.87
C ALA A 72 -20.83 -1.42 -13.83
N GLN A 73 -20.49 -2.59 -13.28
CA GLN A 73 -19.38 -2.76 -12.34
C GLN A 73 -18.05 -2.34 -12.98
N VAL A 74 -17.77 -2.80 -14.20
CA VAL A 74 -16.55 -2.44 -14.94
C VAL A 74 -16.50 -0.94 -15.21
N ALA A 75 -17.59 -0.35 -15.69
CA ALA A 75 -17.67 1.08 -15.96
C ALA A 75 -17.46 1.92 -14.68
N TRP A 76 -18.08 1.52 -13.56
CA TRP A 76 -17.90 2.18 -12.26
C TRP A 76 -16.47 2.06 -11.73
N ALA A 77 -15.88 0.87 -11.82
CA ALA A 77 -14.50 0.64 -11.41
C ALA A 77 -13.54 1.51 -12.23
N MET A 78 -13.67 1.54 -13.56
CA MET A 78 -12.86 2.40 -14.41
C MET A 78 -13.03 3.89 -14.06
N ARG A 79 -14.26 4.36 -13.80
CA ARG A 79 -14.52 5.74 -13.38
C ARG A 79 -13.85 6.11 -12.06
N ILE A 80 -13.88 5.21 -11.09
CA ILE A 80 -13.28 5.45 -9.78
C ILE A 80 -11.75 5.41 -9.86
N ALA A 81 -11.17 4.47 -10.61
CA ALA A 81 -9.73 4.28 -10.70
C ALA A 81 -9.04 5.30 -11.63
N LEU A 82 -9.64 5.58 -12.79
CA LEU A 82 -9.04 6.40 -13.85
C LEU A 82 -9.55 7.85 -13.85
N GLY A 83 -10.54 8.19 -13.02
CA GLY A 83 -11.18 9.51 -12.99
C GLY A 83 -12.00 9.86 -14.24
N ARG A 84 -12.08 8.94 -15.22
CA ARG A 84 -12.82 9.09 -16.48
C ARG A 84 -13.63 7.83 -16.78
N GLY A 85 -14.69 7.99 -17.58
CA GLY A 85 -15.44 6.85 -18.11
C GLY A 85 -14.58 5.97 -19.01
N PRO A 86 -14.99 4.71 -19.26
CA PRO A 86 -14.37 3.89 -20.29
C PRO A 86 -14.35 4.66 -21.62
N PRO A 87 -13.23 4.65 -22.36
CA PRO A 87 -13.06 5.46 -23.56
C PRO A 87 -13.99 5.00 -24.71
N ASP A 88 -14.39 3.74 -24.69
CA ASP A 88 -15.26 3.11 -25.68
C ASP A 88 -15.92 1.84 -25.12
N GLU A 89 -17.01 1.42 -25.75
CA GLU A 89 -17.78 0.23 -25.35
C GLU A 89 -16.96 -1.06 -25.52
N SER A 90 -16.04 -1.12 -26.49
CA SER A 90 -15.22 -2.31 -26.73
C SER A 90 -14.27 -2.59 -25.55
N ARG A 91 -13.82 -1.56 -24.83
CA ARG A 91 -13.03 -1.70 -23.59
C ARG A 91 -13.85 -2.28 -22.46
N ILE A 92 -15.12 -1.92 -22.35
CA ILE A 92 -16.03 -2.55 -21.37
C ILE A 92 -16.16 -4.03 -21.70
N THR A 93 -16.46 -4.36 -22.96
CA THR A 93 -16.60 -5.77 -23.39
C THR A 93 -15.33 -6.57 -23.13
N GLN A 94 -14.15 -6.04 -23.47
CA GLN A 94 -12.86 -6.69 -23.21
C GLN A 94 -12.62 -6.94 -21.72
N ALA A 95 -12.92 -5.95 -20.88
CA ALA A 95 -12.76 -6.08 -19.43
C ALA A 95 -13.75 -7.09 -18.82
N VAL A 96 -15.00 -7.12 -19.31
CA VAL A 96 -15.98 -8.13 -18.91
C VAL A 96 -15.53 -9.53 -19.30
N VAL A 97 -15.05 -9.72 -20.54
CA VAL A 97 -14.51 -11.00 -21.01
C VAL A 97 -13.33 -11.45 -20.13
N PHE A 98 -12.42 -10.54 -19.81
CA PHE A 98 -11.31 -10.82 -18.90
C PHE A 98 -11.82 -11.27 -17.53
N LEU A 99 -12.75 -10.54 -16.93
CA LEU A 99 -13.29 -10.84 -15.61
C LEU A 99 -14.00 -12.21 -15.58
N GLU A 100 -14.81 -12.52 -16.59
CA GLU A 100 -15.48 -13.82 -16.70
C GLU A 100 -14.49 -14.96 -16.95
N SER A 101 -13.41 -14.73 -17.70
CA SER A 101 -12.35 -15.73 -17.88
C SER A 101 -11.60 -16.04 -16.57
N GLN A 102 -11.35 -15.02 -15.73
CA GLN A 102 -10.77 -15.18 -14.40
C GLN A 102 -11.71 -15.96 -13.49
N ARG A 103 -13.00 -15.59 -13.48
CA ARG A 103 -14.02 -16.27 -12.69
C ARG A 103 -14.12 -17.75 -13.08
N GLN A 104 -14.16 -18.06 -14.37
CA GLN A 104 -14.26 -19.43 -14.85
C GLN A 104 -13.05 -20.27 -14.43
N ARG A 105 -11.83 -19.74 -14.60
CA ARG A 105 -10.62 -20.41 -14.13
C ARG A 105 -10.66 -20.74 -12.64
N MET A 106 -11.10 -19.80 -11.81
CA MET A 106 -11.20 -20.02 -10.36
C MET A 106 -12.23 -21.10 -10.01
N ILE A 107 -13.32 -21.21 -10.78
CA ILE A 107 -14.32 -22.27 -10.64
C ILE A 107 -13.74 -23.62 -11.04
N ASP A 108 -13.00 -23.67 -12.15
CA ASP A 108 -12.32 -24.87 -12.62
C ASP A 108 -11.25 -25.35 -11.61
N GLU A 109 -10.64 -24.42 -10.89
CA GLU A 109 -9.71 -24.66 -9.77
C GLU A 109 -10.42 -25.05 -8.45
N GLY A 110 -11.76 -25.07 -8.43
CA GLY A 110 -12.56 -25.56 -7.30
C GLY A 110 -13.13 -24.48 -6.36
N SER A 111 -13.07 -23.20 -6.73
CA SER A 111 -13.76 -22.14 -5.97
C SER A 111 -15.27 -22.18 -6.19
N SER A 112 -16.06 -21.78 -5.18
CA SER A 112 -17.50 -21.59 -5.36
C SER A 112 -17.77 -20.44 -6.35
N PRO A 113 -18.90 -20.47 -7.10
CA PRO A 113 -19.22 -19.41 -8.07
C PRO A 113 -19.27 -18.00 -7.47
N ASP A 114 -19.78 -17.87 -6.24
CA ASP A 114 -19.87 -16.58 -5.55
C ASP A 114 -18.48 -16.08 -5.13
N ALA A 115 -17.65 -16.96 -4.53
CA ALA A 115 -16.30 -16.60 -4.13
C ALA A 115 -15.41 -16.28 -5.35
N ALA A 116 -15.58 -17.00 -6.46
CA ALA A 116 -14.90 -16.72 -7.72
C ALA A 116 -15.32 -15.36 -8.30
N THR A 117 -16.60 -15.01 -8.17
CA THR A 117 -17.13 -13.72 -8.61
C THR A 117 -16.50 -12.55 -7.85
N ASP A 118 -16.48 -12.64 -6.52
CA ASP A 118 -15.93 -11.60 -5.67
C ASP A 118 -14.41 -11.45 -5.87
N LYS A 119 -13.69 -12.58 -5.95
CA LYS A 119 -12.24 -12.59 -6.20
C LYS A 119 -11.88 -12.05 -7.57
N ALA A 120 -12.61 -12.42 -8.62
CA ALA A 120 -12.35 -11.91 -9.97
C ALA A 120 -12.52 -10.38 -10.04
N LEU A 121 -13.51 -9.83 -9.33
CA LEU A 121 -13.72 -8.38 -9.25
C LEU A 121 -12.61 -7.69 -8.42
N ALA A 122 -12.18 -8.30 -7.31
CA ALA A 122 -11.06 -7.79 -6.52
C ALA A 122 -9.75 -7.80 -7.32
N ASP A 123 -9.46 -8.85 -8.07
CA ASP A 123 -8.30 -8.93 -8.97
C ASP A 123 -8.36 -7.87 -10.06
N PHE A 124 -9.54 -7.65 -10.66
CA PHE A 124 -9.73 -6.58 -11.63
C PHE A 124 -9.46 -5.19 -11.01
N CYS A 125 -9.95 -4.94 -9.79
CA CYS A 125 -9.67 -3.72 -9.04
C CYS A 125 -8.17 -3.56 -8.73
N ARG A 126 -7.48 -4.65 -8.39
CA ARG A 126 -6.03 -4.67 -8.17
C ARG A 126 -5.28 -4.32 -9.45
N VAL A 127 -5.70 -4.87 -10.59
CA VAL A 127 -5.14 -4.53 -11.91
C VAL A 127 -5.35 -3.04 -12.19
N LEU A 128 -6.54 -2.49 -11.94
CA LEU A 128 -6.81 -1.06 -12.13
C LEU A 128 -5.97 -0.15 -11.23
N ILE A 129 -5.78 -0.51 -9.95
CA ILE A 129 -4.93 0.25 -9.00
C ILE A 129 -3.47 0.25 -9.46
N ASN A 130 -3.01 -0.84 -10.08
CA ASN A 130 -1.65 -0.97 -10.59
C ASN A 130 -1.48 -0.44 -12.04
N LEU A 131 -2.57 -0.27 -12.79
CA LEU A 131 -2.54 0.32 -14.13
C LEU A 131 -2.05 1.76 -13.99
N SER A 132 -0.82 1.98 -14.41
CA SER A 132 -0.09 3.24 -14.29
C SER A 132 -0.63 4.31 -15.25
N GLU A 133 -1.93 4.59 -15.25
CA GLU A 133 -2.51 5.76 -15.93
C GLU A 133 -2.56 7.02 -15.04
N PHE A 134 -1.86 7.00 -13.90
CA PHE A 134 -1.59 8.21 -13.11
C PHE A 134 -0.45 9.08 -13.67
N VAL A 135 0.05 8.80 -14.89
CA VAL A 135 1.28 9.43 -15.43
C VAL A 135 1.04 10.39 -16.61
N TYR A 136 -0.10 10.37 -17.30
CA TYR A 136 -0.36 11.33 -18.38
C TYR A 136 -1.77 11.91 -18.32
N VAL A 137 -1.86 13.06 -17.64
CA VAL A 137 -2.79 14.11 -18.06
C VAL A 137 -2.07 14.83 -19.21
N ASP A 138 -2.49 14.55 -20.44
CA ASP A 138 -2.34 15.48 -21.56
C ASP A 138 -3.75 15.93 -21.99
#